data_AF-A0A2D0T0K7-F1
#
_entry.id   AF-A0A2D0T0K7-F1
#
_cell.length_a   1.000
_cell.length_b   1.000
_cell.length_c   1.000
_cell.angle_alpha   90.00
_cell.angle_beta   90.00
_cell.angle_gamma   90.00
#
_symmetry.space_group_name_H-M   'P 1'
#
loop_
_entity.id
_entity.type
_entity.pdbx_description
1 polymer ?
#
loop_
_entity_poly.entity_id
_entity_poly.type
_entity_poly.pdbx_seq_one_letter_code
_entity_poly.pdbx_strand_id
1 'polypeptide(L)'
;MQFLVMTVWSVCWLCCKVQAEIFTSIGQMTDLIFAERDLVHSLKEYIKAEESKLDAVKSWANRLDVLTLASTTDPEGFLAHPVNAYKLMKRLNTEWSELESLVLQDSSDDFIANISVHKQFFPDEEDQKGAAKALMRLQDTYHLDSESFSKGRLPGVRYNAFLTVDDCFDMGKTAYNENDYYHAVLWMQQALRQIDAGEDTETSKSDILDYLSYSVYQMGDVPRAIELTRRLLSIDPSHQRAGGNLHYFEQILSNELRDMDQTKKEHSEETSIQLVTYERPKDYLPERDIYEALCRGEGVKMTQQRRSKLFCRYQNGNRNPRLLLKPMKEEDEWDSPHIVRYLEMLSDEEIEKIKELAKPRLARATVRDPKTGVLTTAHYRVSKSAWLEEYEDPVIAHVNQRIEDVTGLTVDTAELLQAGLEQGFLLDRCDGDDDDIEDTAPQPPCTLCGHPSSAPIATAHTPHSTAGRPCPARFLHAPLTSTY
;
A
#
# COMPACT_ATOMS: atom_id res chain seq x y z
N MET A 1 23.33 -28.46 -35.88
CA MET A 1 23.99 -27.69 -34.80
C MET A 1 23.52 -26.23 -34.76
N GLN A 2 23.44 -25.49 -35.88
CA GLN A 2 22.92 -24.10 -35.86
C GLN A 2 21.42 -23.95 -35.54
N PHE A 3 20.57 -24.91 -35.92
CA PHE A 3 19.13 -24.87 -35.60
C PHE A 3 18.82 -25.05 -34.11
N LEU A 4 19.66 -25.80 -33.38
CA LEU A 4 19.46 -26.08 -31.95
C LEU A 4 19.88 -24.89 -31.07
N VAL A 5 20.79 -24.05 -31.57
CA VAL A 5 21.26 -22.83 -30.88
C VAL A 5 20.23 -21.70 -31.02
N MET A 6 19.56 -21.58 -32.17
CA MET A 6 18.49 -20.59 -32.40
C MET A 6 17.24 -20.86 -31.55
N THR A 7 16.90 -22.13 -31.32
CA THR A 7 15.76 -22.50 -30.47
C THR A 7 16.04 -22.24 -28.99
N VAL A 8 17.27 -22.43 -28.51
CA VAL A 8 17.64 -22.12 -27.12
C VAL A 8 17.68 -20.62 -26.86
N TRP A 9 18.12 -19.81 -27.84
CA TRP A 9 18.04 -18.35 -27.74
C TRP A 9 16.61 -17.81 -27.78
N SER A 10 15.72 -18.43 -28.57
CA SER A 10 14.31 -18.03 -28.63
C SER A 10 13.55 -18.38 -27.36
N VAL A 11 13.84 -19.53 -26.72
CA VAL A 11 13.24 -19.92 -25.43
C VAL A 11 13.79 -19.07 -24.27
N CYS A 12 15.04 -18.61 -24.33
CA CYS A 12 15.58 -17.67 -23.33
C CYS A 12 14.98 -16.26 -23.44
N TRP A 13 14.53 -15.83 -24.62
CA TRP A 13 13.89 -14.52 -24.81
C TRP A 13 12.39 -14.51 -24.44
N LEU A 14 11.75 -15.69 -24.39
CA LEU A 14 10.42 -15.88 -23.81
C LEU A 14 10.42 -15.97 -22.28
N CYS A 15 11.59 -16.08 -21.66
CA CYS A 15 11.78 -15.95 -20.20
C CYS A 15 12.19 -14.53 -19.80
N CYS A 16 11.63 -13.50 -20.44
CA CYS A 16 11.50 -12.23 -19.74
C CYS A 16 10.63 -12.52 -18.51
N LYS A 17 11.28 -12.71 -17.35
CA LYS A 17 10.59 -12.60 -16.08
C LYS A 17 9.95 -11.22 -16.09
N VAL A 18 8.65 -11.18 -16.35
CA VAL A 18 7.86 -9.98 -16.12
C VAL A 18 8.01 -9.72 -14.63
N GLN A 19 8.82 -8.71 -14.30
CA GLN A 19 9.06 -8.29 -12.93
C GLN A 19 7.76 -7.62 -12.48
N ALA A 20 6.83 -8.45 -12.02
CA ALA A 20 5.53 -7.99 -11.53
C ALA A 20 5.73 -7.49 -10.10
N GLU A 21 5.34 -6.25 -9.85
CA GLU A 21 5.39 -5.60 -8.53
C GLU A 21 4.97 -6.55 -7.41
N ILE A 22 5.82 -6.70 -6.40
CA ILE A 22 5.63 -7.71 -5.35
C ILE A 22 4.51 -7.30 -4.40
N PHE A 23 4.34 -6.01 -4.15
CA PHE A 23 3.27 -5.48 -3.30
C PHE A 23 1.87 -5.69 -3.88
N THR A 24 1.71 -6.15 -5.11
CA THR A 24 0.39 -6.36 -5.71
C THR A 24 -0.17 -7.78 -5.51
N SER A 25 0.50 -8.63 -4.73
CA SER A 25 0.10 -10.02 -4.47
C SER A 25 0.23 -10.42 -2.99
N ILE A 26 -0.86 -10.89 -2.37
CA ILE A 26 -0.84 -11.45 -1.01
C ILE A 26 0.07 -12.69 -0.94
N GLY A 27 0.06 -13.54 -1.98
CA GLY A 27 0.89 -14.74 -2.01
C GLY A 27 2.38 -14.41 -1.94
N GLN A 28 2.85 -13.49 -2.79
CA GLN A 28 4.27 -13.09 -2.80
C GLN A 28 4.67 -12.39 -1.50
N MET A 29 3.79 -11.57 -0.92
CA MET A 29 4.06 -10.93 0.38
C MET A 29 4.10 -11.93 1.53
N THR A 30 3.31 -13.00 1.46
CA THR A 30 3.38 -14.11 2.43
C THR A 30 4.74 -14.82 2.32
N ASP A 31 5.21 -15.07 1.10
CA ASP A 31 6.53 -15.66 0.87
C ASP A 31 7.67 -14.76 1.40
N LEU A 32 7.54 -13.43 1.26
CA LEU A 32 8.48 -12.46 1.83
C LEU A 32 8.56 -12.54 3.36
N ILE A 33 7.42 -12.70 4.05
CA ILE A 33 7.39 -12.85 5.51
C ILE A 33 8.17 -14.09 5.94
N PHE A 34 8.01 -15.20 5.21
CA PHE A 34 8.78 -16.41 5.51
C PHE A 34 10.27 -16.25 5.21
N ALA A 35 10.63 -15.57 4.11
CA ALA A 35 12.01 -15.24 3.80
C ALA A 35 12.66 -14.37 4.89
N GLU A 36 11.96 -13.33 5.36
CA GLU A 36 12.43 -12.47 6.45
C GLU A 36 12.66 -13.28 7.74
N ARG A 37 11.72 -14.15 8.11
CA ARG A 37 11.87 -15.03 9.28
C ARG A 37 13.14 -15.90 9.19
N ASP A 38 13.40 -16.48 8.02
CA ASP A 38 14.55 -17.35 7.80
C ASP A 38 15.87 -16.55 7.82
N LEU A 39 15.87 -15.31 7.31
CA LEU A 39 17.01 -14.39 7.44
C LEU A 39 17.26 -13.95 8.88
N VAL A 40 16.21 -13.70 9.67
CA VAL A 40 16.33 -13.40 11.11
C VAL A 40 16.95 -14.59 11.85
N HIS A 41 16.61 -15.83 11.48
CA HIS A 41 17.25 -17.01 12.05
C HIS A 41 18.74 -17.05 11.71
N SER A 42 19.10 -16.85 10.44
CA SER A 42 20.49 -16.82 9.98
C SER A 42 21.30 -15.70 10.64
N LEU A 43 20.70 -14.53 10.85
CA LEU A 43 21.30 -13.42 11.59
C LEU A 43 21.61 -13.80 13.05
N LYS A 44 20.73 -14.55 13.71
CA LYS A 44 20.96 -15.04 15.09
C LYS A 44 22.11 -16.04 15.15
N GLU A 45 22.25 -16.89 14.15
CA GLU A 45 23.38 -17.83 14.05
C GLU A 45 24.71 -17.08 13.86
N TYR A 46 24.73 -16.06 12.99
CA TYR A 46 25.87 -15.17 12.83
C TYR A 46 26.24 -14.47 14.14
N ILE A 47 25.27 -13.86 14.83
CA ILE A 47 25.49 -13.20 16.12
C ILE A 47 26.12 -14.16 17.12
N LYS A 48 25.60 -15.40 17.23
CA LYS A 48 26.14 -16.41 18.13
C LYS A 48 27.58 -16.81 17.79
N ALA A 49 27.92 -16.87 16.50
CA ALA A 49 29.28 -17.15 16.04
C ALA A 49 30.24 -16.01 16.41
N GLU A 50 29.84 -14.74 16.18
CA GLU A 50 30.62 -13.57 16.59
C GLU A 50 30.78 -13.48 18.12
N GLU A 51 29.74 -13.74 18.91
CA GLU A 51 29.82 -13.77 20.37
C GLU A 51 30.82 -14.82 20.86
N SER A 52 30.78 -16.02 20.27
CA SER A 52 31.71 -17.12 20.61
C SER A 52 33.16 -16.76 20.25
N LYS A 53 33.37 -16.14 19.09
CA LYS A 53 34.68 -15.63 18.66
C LYS A 53 35.17 -14.53 19.60
N LEU A 54 34.31 -13.57 19.93
CA LEU A 54 34.62 -12.46 20.83
C LEU A 54 34.98 -12.96 22.23
N ASP A 55 34.29 -13.97 22.75
CA ASP A 55 34.60 -14.57 24.05
C ASP A 55 35.94 -15.31 24.04
N ALA A 56 36.28 -15.98 22.94
CA ALA A 56 37.62 -16.56 22.76
C ALA A 56 38.70 -15.46 22.75
N VAL A 57 38.49 -14.35 22.03
CA VAL A 57 39.41 -13.20 22.00
C VAL A 57 39.54 -12.55 23.38
N LYS A 58 38.44 -12.36 24.12
CA LYS A 58 38.47 -11.86 25.51
C LYS A 58 39.28 -12.77 26.43
N SER A 59 39.12 -14.09 26.31
CA SER A 59 39.90 -15.07 27.08
C SER A 59 41.40 -14.97 26.78
N TRP A 60 41.75 -14.80 25.50
CA TRP A 60 43.12 -14.51 25.07
C TRP A 60 43.66 -13.21 25.68
N ALA A 61 42.91 -12.11 25.61
CA ALA A 61 43.29 -10.83 26.16
C ALA A 61 43.55 -10.91 27.68
N ASN A 62 42.63 -11.52 28.44
CA ASN A 62 42.78 -11.71 29.89
C ASN A 62 44.02 -12.53 30.24
N ARG A 63 44.29 -13.60 29.48
CA ARG A 63 45.49 -14.45 29.67
C ARG A 63 46.77 -13.67 29.40
N LEU A 64 46.78 -12.85 28.35
CA LEU A 64 47.93 -12.03 27.98
C LEU A 64 48.18 -10.93 29.00
N ASP A 65 47.13 -10.28 29.52
CA ASP A 65 47.23 -9.20 30.51
C ASP A 65 47.92 -9.64 31.80
N VAL A 66 47.50 -10.79 32.36
CA VAL A 66 48.13 -11.41 33.54
C VAL A 66 49.62 -11.71 33.28
N LEU A 67 49.95 -12.20 32.09
CA LEU A 67 51.33 -12.54 31.72
C LEU A 67 52.19 -11.31 31.50
N THR A 68 51.63 -10.21 30.96
CA THR A 68 52.36 -8.97 30.75
C THR A 68 52.67 -8.28 32.07
N LEU A 69 51.71 -8.23 33.00
CA LEU A 69 51.86 -7.59 34.31
C LEU A 69 53.00 -8.22 35.15
N ALA A 70 53.11 -9.56 35.12
CA ALA A 70 54.19 -10.28 35.78
C ALA A 70 55.56 -10.01 35.14
N SER A 71 55.62 -9.82 33.82
CA SER A 71 56.87 -9.61 33.08
C SER A 71 57.40 -8.17 33.12
N THR A 72 56.53 -7.17 33.29
CA THR A 72 56.91 -5.75 33.29
C THR A 72 57.39 -5.23 34.64
N THR A 73 57.13 -5.98 35.73
CA THR A 73 57.50 -5.57 37.09
C THR A 73 59.01 -5.75 37.36
N ASP A 74 59.64 -6.77 36.78
CA ASP A 74 61.10 -7.00 36.79
C ASP A 74 61.52 -7.76 35.51
N PRO A 75 61.77 -7.05 34.39
CA PRO A 75 62.05 -7.69 33.11
C PRO A 75 63.34 -8.52 33.09
N GLU A 76 64.41 -8.03 33.73
CA GLU A 76 65.72 -8.70 33.73
C GLU A 76 65.68 -9.97 34.60
N GLY A 77 65.12 -9.89 35.81
CA GLY A 77 64.96 -11.06 36.67
C GLY A 77 63.96 -12.08 36.11
N PHE A 78 62.90 -11.62 35.44
CA PHE A 78 61.95 -12.49 34.75
C PHE A 78 62.60 -13.28 33.62
N LEU A 79 63.43 -12.63 32.79
CA LEU A 79 64.11 -13.24 31.64
C LEU A 79 65.35 -14.06 32.02
N ALA A 80 65.93 -13.84 33.21
CA ALA A 80 67.02 -14.66 33.73
C ALA A 80 66.61 -16.14 33.94
N HIS A 81 65.31 -16.42 34.08
CA HIS A 81 64.78 -17.78 34.16
C HIS A 81 64.54 -18.36 32.74
N PRO A 82 65.27 -19.43 32.32
CA PRO A 82 65.21 -19.95 30.95
C PRO A 82 63.81 -20.34 30.45
N VAL A 83 62.92 -20.80 31.34
CA VAL A 83 61.53 -21.14 30.99
C VAL A 83 60.73 -19.89 30.59
N ASN A 84 60.95 -18.77 31.27
CA ASN A 84 60.25 -17.52 31.00
C ASN A 84 60.71 -16.92 29.67
N ALA A 85 62.03 -16.95 29.39
CA ALA A 85 62.59 -16.56 28.11
C ALA A 85 62.01 -17.39 26.94
N TYR A 86 61.95 -18.72 27.09
CA TYR A 86 61.32 -19.60 26.10
C TYR A 86 59.82 -19.29 25.91
N LYS A 87 59.07 -19.12 27.01
CA LYS A 87 57.63 -18.82 26.95
C LYS A 87 57.34 -17.47 26.28
N LEU A 88 58.17 -16.45 26.49
CA LEU A 88 58.06 -15.18 25.78
C LEU A 88 58.32 -15.34 24.28
N MET A 89 59.40 -16.05 23.90
CA MET A 89 59.72 -16.29 22.49
C MET A 89 58.61 -17.08 21.78
N LYS A 90 58.11 -18.16 22.39
CA LYS A 90 56.96 -18.91 21.86
C LYS A 90 55.73 -18.02 21.71
N ARG A 91 55.45 -17.17 22.71
CA ARG A 91 54.29 -16.28 22.69
C ARG A 91 54.35 -15.32 21.50
N LEU A 92 55.45 -14.59 21.34
CA LEU A 92 55.65 -13.62 20.27
C LEU A 92 55.76 -14.26 18.87
N ASN A 93 56.34 -15.46 18.78
CA ASN A 93 56.56 -16.13 17.50
C ASN A 93 55.37 -16.97 17.01
N THR A 94 54.49 -17.44 17.90
CA THR A 94 53.44 -18.41 17.54
C THR A 94 52.08 -18.04 18.12
N GLU A 95 51.99 -17.80 19.43
CA GLU A 95 50.69 -17.57 20.08
C GLU A 95 50.02 -16.25 19.59
N TRP A 96 50.80 -15.21 19.26
CA TRP A 96 50.26 -13.98 18.67
C TRP A 96 49.75 -14.16 17.23
N SER A 97 50.39 -15.01 16.42
CA SER A 97 49.92 -15.32 15.06
C SER A 97 48.64 -16.16 15.08
N GLU A 98 48.48 -17.05 16.06
CA GLU A 98 47.22 -17.77 16.29
C GLU A 98 46.07 -16.81 16.63
N LEU A 99 46.33 -15.82 17.49
CA LEU A 99 45.36 -14.78 17.82
C LEU A 99 45.02 -13.91 16.60
N GLU A 100 46.01 -13.52 15.81
CA GLU A 100 45.80 -12.79 14.55
C GLU A 100 44.88 -13.57 13.60
N SER A 101 45.12 -14.86 13.41
CA SER A 101 44.27 -15.74 12.60
C SER A 101 42.82 -15.80 13.11
N LEU A 102 42.63 -15.92 14.43
CA LEU A 102 41.30 -15.90 15.04
C LEU A 102 40.58 -14.56 14.81
N VAL A 103 41.30 -13.44 14.94
CA VAL A 103 40.72 -12.10 14.73
C VAL A 103 40.30 -11.89 13.28
N LEU A 104 41.12 -12.35 12.32
CA LEU A 104 40.88 -12.24 10.89
C LEU A 104 39.82 -13.22 10.35
N GLN A 105 39.43 -14.23 11.12
CA GLN A 105 38.42 -15.20 10.70
C GLN A 105 37.07 -14.50 10.49
N ASP A 106 36.53 -14.55 9.27
CA ASP A 106 35.18 -14.09 8.97
C ASP A 106 34.16 -15.12 9.47
N SER A 107 33.12 -14.66 10.15
CA SER A 107 31.99 -15.49 10.58
C SER A 107 30.69 -15.17 9.83
N SER A 108 30.73 -14.19 8.93
CA SER A 108 29.58 -13.67 8.20
C SER A 108 29.26 -14.43 6.91
N ASP A 109 30.17 -15.27 6.39
CA ASP A 109 30.05 -15.96 5.10
C ASP A 109 28.68 -16.62 4.88
N ASP A 110 28.22 -17.42 5.85
CA ASP A 110 26.94 -18.15 5.75
C ASP A 110 25.74 -17.19 5.72
N PHE A 111 25.75 -16.14 6.54
CA PHE A 111 24.70 -15.13 6.57
C PHE A 111 24.68 -14.32 5.27
N ILE A 112 25.85 -13.89 4.78
CA ILE A 112 25.99 -13.12 3.54
C ILE A 112 25.57 -13.95 2.33
N ALA A 113 25.90 -15.24 2.29
CA ALA A 113 25.43 -16.14 1.24
C ALA A 113 23.90 -16.28 1.27
N ASN A 114 23.32 -16.46 2.46
CA ASN A 114 21.88 -16.62 2.62
C ASN A 114 21.09 -15.37 2.21
N ILE A 115 21.48 -14.18 2.71
CA ILE A 115 20.83 -12.93 2.32
C ILE A 115 20.99 -12.65 0.81
N SER A 116 22.13 -13.00 0.21
CA SER A 116 22.34 -12.84 -1.23
C SER A 116 21.37 -13.68 -2.06
N VAL A 117 21.05 -14.90 -1.61
CA VAL A 117 20.06 -15.77 -2.26
C VAL A 117 18.65 -15.21 -2.13
N HIS A 118 18.27 -14.65 -0.97
CA HIS A 118 16.94 -14.09 -0.78
C HIS A 118 16.76 -12.72 -1.46
N LYS A 119 17.81 -11.91 -1.52
CA LYS A 119 17.78 -10.53 -2.06
C LYS A 119 17.31 -10.46 -3.51
N GLN A 120 17.47 -11.52 -4.30
CA GLN A 120 16.95 -11.58 -5.68
C GLN A 120 15.40 -11.54 -5.76
N PHE A 121 14.71 -11.77 -4.64
CA PHE A 121 13.25 -11.76 -4.54
C PHE A 121 12.72 -10.60 -3.68
N PHE A 122 13.61 -9.74 -3.18
CA PHE A 122 13.20 -8.60 -2.37
C PHE A 122 12.44 -7.56 -3.21
N PRO A 123 11.53 -6.80 -2.57
CA PRO A 123 10.94 -5.63 -3.20
C PRO A 123 12.02 -4.62 -3.55
N ASP A 124 11.81 -3.92 -4.66
CA ASP A 124 12.66 -2.82 -5.10
C ASP A 124 12.10 -1.44 -4.70
N GLU A 125 12.73 -0.37 -5.17
CA GLU A 125 12.32 1.01 -4.87
C GLU A 125 10.93 1.35 -5.43
N GLU A 126 10.56 0.78 -6.58
CA GLU A 126 9.23 0.99 -7.17
C GLU A 126 8.16 0.26 -6.34
N ASP A 127 8.47 -0.91 -5.80
CA ASP A 127 7.57 -1.62 -4.88
C ASP A 127 7.32 -0.82 -3.60
N GLN A 128 8.37 -0.27 -3.00
CA GLN A 128 8.25 0.58 -1.80
C GLN A 128 7.43 1.85 -2.08
N LYS A 129 7.70 2.50 -3.20
CA LYS A 129 6.94 3.68 -3.67
C LYS A 129 5.47 3.35 -3.93
N GLY A 130 5.19 2.20 -4.54
CA GLY A 130 3.85 1.70 -4.78
C GLY A 130 3.06 1.48 -3.49
N ALA A 131 3.70 0.88 -2.48
CA ALA A 131 3.12 0.71 -1.15
C ALA A 131 2.82 2.05 -0.46
N ALA A 132 3.72 3.03 -0.54
CA ALA A 132 3.50 4.37 0.02
C ALA A 132 2.30 5.08 -0.64
N LYS A 133 2.20 5.01 -1.97
CA LYS A 133 1.04 5.56 -2.71
C LYS A 133 -0.27 4.85 -2.34
N ALA A 134 -0.25 3.54 -2.13
CA ALA A 134 -1.42 2.79 -1.69
C ALA A 134 -1.89 3.24 -0.29
N LEU A 135 -0.95 3.48 0.64
CA LEU A 135 -1.27 4.05 1.96
C LEU A 135 -1.89 5.44 1.85
N MET A 136 -1.34 6.35 1.04
CA MET A 136 -1.89 7.69 0.80
C MET A 136 -3.29 7.61 0.18
N ARG A 137 -3.53 6.67 -0.74
CA ARG A 137 -4.86 6.46 -1.30
C ARG A 137 -5.88 6.04 -0.26
N LEU A 138 -5.52 5.14 0.66
CA LEU A 138 -6.40 4.77 1.78
C LEU A 138 -6.65 5.96 2.69
N GLN A 139 -5.62 6.77 2.93
CA GLN A 139 -5.70 7.99 3.72
C GLN A 139 -6.78 8.93 3.16
N ASP A 140 -6.74 9.22 1.85
CA ASP A 140 -7.74 10.03 1.15
C ASP A 140 -9.13 9.38 1.21
N THR A 141 -9.22 8.12 0.79
CA THR A 141 -10.52 7.47 0.59
C THR A 141 -11.32 7.39 1.88
N TYR A 142 -10.64 7.11 3.00
CA TYR A 142 -11.28 6.92 4.30
C TYR A 142 -11.16 8.14 5.22
N HIS A 143 -10.69 9.29 4.72
CA HIS A 143 -10.45 10.50 5.51
C HIS A 143 -9.63 10.23 6.79
N LEU A 144 -8.56 9.45 6.65
CA LEU A 144 -7.72 9.07 7.78
C LEU A 144 -6.76 10.19 8.10
N ASP A 145 -6.72 10.62 9.35
CA ASP A 145 -5.74 11.59 9.80
C ASP A 145 -4.36 10.92 9.90
N SER A 146 -3.30 11.64 9.49
CA SER A 146 -1.94 11.09 9.47
C SER A 146 -1.44 10.67 10.85
N GLU A 147 -1.96 11.26 11.93
CA GLU A 147 -1.53 10.93 13.29
C GLU A 147 -2.09 9.59 13.77
N SER A 148 -3.39 9.38 13.64
CA SER A 148 -4.03 8.09 13.95
C SER A 148 -3.48 7.01 13.04
N PHE A 149 -3.29 7.33 11.75
CA PHE A 149 -2.78 6.38 10.78
C PHE A 149 -1.34 5.96 11.09
N SER A 150 -0.45 6.91 11.40
CA SER A 150 0.93 6.61 11.82
C SER A 150 0.98 5.80 13.11
N LYS A 151 -0.04 5.93 13.98
CA LYS A 151 -0.15 5.18 15.24
C LYS A 151 -0.86 3.84 15.13
N GLY A 152 -1.14 3.36 13.91
CA GLY A 152 -1.85 2.09 13.68
C GLY A 152 -3.30 2.08 14.17
N ARG A 153 -3.90 3.27 14.36
CA ARG A 153 -5.26 3.45 14.85
C ARG A 153 -6.21 3.61 13.67
N LEU A 154 -6.70 2.48 13.16
CA LEU A 154 -7.72 2.46 12.11
C LEU A 154 -9.12 2.24 12.72
N PRO A 155 -10.19 2.73 12.08
CA PRO A 155 -11.55 2.45 12.53
C PRO A 155 -11.80 0.94 12.65
N GLY A 156 -12.23 0.48 13.82
CA GLY A 156 -12.62 -0.92 14.06
C GLY A 156 -11.47 -1.91 14.34
N VAL A 157 -10.21 -1.53 14.15
CA VAL A 157 -9.05 -2.42 14.40
C VAL A 157 -7.88 -1.62 14.99
N ARG A 158 -7.22 -2.18 16.01
CA ARG A 158 -5.93 -1.67 16.51
C ARG A 158 -4.83 -2.61 16.06
N TYR A 159 -3.94 -2.10 15.22
CA TYR A 159 -2.73 -2.82 14.84
C TYR A 159 -1.56 -2.39 15.73
N ASN A 160 -0.58 -3.28 15.90
CA ASN A 160 0.64 -3.01 16.68
C ASN A 160 1.78 -2.46 15.81
N ALA A 161 1.48 -1.96 14.61
CA ALA A 161 2.45 -1.33 13.72
C ALA A 161 2.36 0.19 13.84
N PHE A 162 3.52 0.84 13.89
CA PHE A 162 3.67 2.28 14.03
C PHE A 162 4.64 2.76 12.95
N LEU A 163 4.36 3.93 12.37
CA LEU A 163 5.29 4.62 11.48
C LEU A 163 6.15 5.56 12.32
N THR A 164 7.46 5.39 12.20
CA THR A 164 8.49 6.23 12.83
C THR A 164 8.57 7.62 12.17
N VAL A 165 9.39 8.51 12.74
CA VAL A 165 9.72 9.80 12.14
C VAL A 165 10.29 9.61 10.73
N ASP A 166 11.20 8.64 10.58
CA ASP A 166 11.88 8.34 9.33
C ASP A 166 10.89 7.78 8.28
N ASP A 167 9.96 6.90 8.70
CA ASP A 167 8.90 6.40 7.81
C ASP A 167 7.99 7.54 7.31
N CYS A 168 7.58 8.45 8.21
CA CYS A 168 6.76 9.61 7.85
C CYS A 168 7.51 10.58 6.93
N PHE A 169 8.81 10.77 7.17
CA PHE A 169 9.66 11.60 6.32
C PHE A 169 9.82 11.00 4.92
N ASP A 170 10.04 9.69 4.81
CA ASP A 170 10.15 9.01 3.53
C ASP A 170 8.83 9.02 2.75
N MET A 171 7.68 8.81 3.42
CA MET A 171 6.37 9.01 2.78
C MET A 171 6.21 10.45 2.25
N GLY A 172 6.58 11.45 3.06
CA GLY A 172 6.55 12.85 2.64
C GLY A 172 7.45 13.15 1.44
N LYS A 173 8.65 12.56 1.40
CA LYS A 173 9.58 12.68 0.26
C LYS A 173 9.06 11.99 -0.99
N THR A 174 8.47 10.80 -0.87
CA THR A 174 7.83 10.10 -1.99
C THR A 174 6.73 10.97 -2.60
N ALA A 175 5.86 11.55 -1.77
CA ALA A 175 4.81 12.46 -2.24
C ALA A 175 5.39 13.72 -2.91
N TYR A 176 6.40 14.35 -2.28
CA TYR A 176 7.09 15.52 -2.81
C TYR A 176 7.67 15.28 -4.22
N ASN A 177 8.37 14.16 -4.40
CA ASN A 177 9.02 13.81 -5.68
C ASN A 177 8.00 13.56 -6.80
N GLU A 178 6.76 13.21 -6.44
CA GLU A 178 5.65 13.01 -7.38
C GLU A 178 4.82 14.28 -7.60
N ASN A 179 5.23 15.42 -7.02
CA ASN A 179 4.50 16.69 -7.00
C ASN A 179 3.14 16.63 -6.28
N ASP A 180 2.94 15.61 -5.44
CA ASP A 180 1.81 15.54 -4.52
C ASP A 180 2.14 16.34 -3.25
N TYR A 181 2.12 17.66 -3.40
CA TYR A 181 2.47 18.56 -2.29
C TYR A 181 1.46 18.51 -1.15
N TYR A 182 0.21 18.09 -1.42
CA TYR A 182 -0.80 17.87 -0.39
C TYR A 182 -0.36 16.77 0.59
N HIS A 183 -0.07 15.56 0.09
CA HIS A 183 0.42 14.49 0.94
C HIS A 183 1.81 14.78 1.52
N ALA A 184 2.69 15.45 0.77
CA ALA A 184 4.00 15.85 1.27
C ALA A 184 3.86 16.71 2.52
N VAL A 185 2.96 17.70 2.51
CA VAL A 185 2.69 18.54 3.69
C VAL A 185 2.16 17.73 4.86
N LEU A 186 1.20 16.83 4.64
CA LEU A 186 0.60 16.03 5.72
C LEU A 186 1.63 15.14 6.42
N TRP A 187 2.43 14.41 5.64
CA TRP A 187 3.42 13.47 6.19
C TRP A 187 4.64 14.18 6.78
N MET A 188 5.10 15.29 6.19
CA MET A 188 6.16 16.11 6.77
C MET A 188 5.73 16.78 8.09
N GLN A 189 4.47 17.23 8.19
CA GLN A 189 3.93 17.71 9.46
C GLN A 189 3.88 16.60 10.51
N GLN A 190 3.50 15.38 10.12
CA GLN A 190 3.46 14.26 11.06
C GLN A 190 4.87 13.89 11.56
N ALA A 191 5.87 13.83 10.67
CA ALA A 191 7.27 13.63 11.04
C ALA A 191 7.75 14.74 12.01
N LEU A 192 7.41 16.00 11.71
CA LEU A 192 7.74 17.15 12.57
C LEU A 192 7.05 17.11 13.94
N ARG A 193 5.83 16.54 14.03
CA ARG A 193 5.16 16.34 15.32
C ARG A 193 5.84 15.26 16.15
N GLN A 194 6.22 14.14 15.52
CA GLN A 194 6.90 13.03 16.20
C GLN A 194 8.30 13.46 16.70
N ILE A 195 9.06 14.19 15.90
CA ILE A 195 10.37 14.72 16.33
C ILE A 195 10.21 15.77 17.46
N ASP A 196 9.18 16.62 17.40
CA ASP A 196 8.90 17.59 18.47
C ASP A 196 8.40 16.91 19.76
N ALA A 197 7.85 15.69 19.67
CA ALA A 197 7.50 14.85 20.81
C ALA A 197 8.69 14.09 21.41
N GLY A 198 9.87 14.16 20.80
CA GLY A 198 11.11 13.55 21.29
C GLY A 198 11.32 12.10 20.87
N GLU A 199 10.72 11.66 19.75
CA GLU A 199 11.03 10.36 19.15
C GLU A 199 12.45 10.36 18.56
N ASP A 200 13.20 9.26 18.78
CA ASP A 200 14.55 9.07 18.24
C ASP A 200 14.49 8.91 16.71
N THR A 201 15.40 9.56 15.99
CA THR A 201 15.44 9.55 14.52
C THR A 201 16.82 9.88 13.99
N GLU A 202 17.15 9.37 12.81
CA GLU A 202 18.35 9.78 12.05
C GLU A 202 18.09 11.04 11.22
N THR A 203 16.84 11.30 10.84
CA THR A 203 16.43 12.44 10.03
C THR A 203 16.60 13.75 10.79
N SER A 204 17.24 14.74 10.14
CA SER A 204 17.39 16.06 10.75
C SER A 204 16.09 16.86 10.67
N LYS A 205 15.79 17.60 11.75
CA LYS A 205 14.66 18.54 11.77
C LYS A 205 14.75 19.60 10.67
N SER A 206 15.98 19.99 10.29
CA SER A 206 16.23 20.94 9.20
C SER A 206 15.75 20.38 7.86
N ASP A 207 16.02 19.10 7.57
CA ASP A 207 15.58 18.46 6.32
C ASP A 207 14.05 18.43 6.22
N ILE A 208 13.36 18.03 7.30
CA ILE A 208 11.89 18.01 7.34
C ILE A 208 11.32 19.41 7.06
N LEU A 209 11.89 20.45 7.70
CA LEU A 209 11.44 21.83 7.50
C LEU A 209 11.70 22.35 6.09
N ASP A 210 12.77 21.89 5.43
CA ASP A 210 13.10 22.30 4.07
C ASP A 210 12.03 21.80 3.08
N TYR A 211 11.77 20.49 3.08
CA TYR A 211 10.71 19.88 2.26
C TYR A 211 9.33 20.44 2.61
N LEU A 212 9.03 20.59 3.89
CA LEU A 212 7.73 21.12 4.34
C LEU A 212 7.52 22.56 3.86
N SER A 213 8.52 23.45 4.03
CA SER A 213 8.40 24.86 3.63
C SER A 213 8.13 25.04 2.15
N TYR A 214 8.81 24.26 1.29
CA TYR A 214 8.57 24.29 -0.15
C TYR A 214 7.21 23.70 -0.53
N SER A 215 6.82 22.57 0.09
CA SER A 215 5.52 21.94 -0.20
C SER A 215 4.35 22.86 0.19
N VAL A 216 4.47 23.54 1.33
CA VAL A 216 3.50 24.55 1.80
C VAL A 216 3.43 25.73 0.83
N TYR A 217 4.58 26.21 0.32
CA TYR A 217 4.62 27.24 -0.72
C TYR A 217 3.90 26.77 -2.01
N GLN A 218 4.12 25.54 -2.46
CA GLN A 218 3.46 24.99 -3.64
C GLN A 218 1.94 24.84 -3.47
N MET A 219 1.48 24.67 -2.23
CA MET A 219 0.06 24.69 -1.87
C MET A 219 -0.52 26.11 -1.76
N GLY A 220 0.27 27.15 -1.98
CA GLY A 220 -0.17 28.56 -2.01
C GLY A 220 -0.14 29.29 -0.66
N ASP A 221 0.30 28.65 0.42
CA ASP A 221 0.39 29.28 1.75
C ASP A 221 1.77 29.92 1.96
N VAL A 222 2.00 31.03 1.26
CA VAL A 222 3.27 31.78 1.29
C VAL A 222 3.63 32.28 2.70
N PRO A 223 2.71 32.86 3.50
CA PRO A 223 3.03 33.31 4.85
C PRO A 223 3.59 32.20 5.74
N ARG A 224 3.01 31.00 5.67
CA ARG A 224 3.47 29.86 6.45
C ARG A 224 4.76 29.26 5.92
N ALA A 225 4.96 29.26 4.60
CA ALA A 225 6.26 28.89 4.02
C ALA A 225 7.39 29.75 4.59
N ILE A 226 7.19 31.08 4.67
CA ILE A 226 8.13 32.03 5.29
C ILE A 226 8.39 31.68 6.76
N GLU A 227 7.35 31.41 7.54
CA GLU A 227 7.49 31.03 8.96
C GLU A 227 8.34 29.76 9.13
N LEU A 228 8.04 28.73 8.34
CA LEU A 228 8.77 27.46 8.35
C LEU A 228 10.23 27.65 7.94
N THR A 229 10.50 28.46 6.91
CA THR A 229 11.88 28.77 6.48
C THR A 229 12.63 29.57 7.53
N ARG A 230 11.98 30.50 8.26
CA ARG A 230 12.60 31.20 9.41
C ARG A 230 12.91 30.23 10.55
N ARG A 231 12.02 29.27 10.84
CA ARG A 231 12.28 28.20 11.83
C ARG A 231 13.47 27.35 11.40
N LEU A 232 13.57 27.00 10.12
CA LEU A 232 14.72 26.29 9.56
C LEU A 232 16.01 27.09 9.78
N LEU A 233 16.06 28.36 9.39
CA LEU A 233 17.25 29.21 9.54
C LEU A 233 17.64 29.47 11.01
N SER A 234 16.70 29.33 11.95
CA SER A 234 17.01 29.38 13.38
C SER A 234 17.77 28.14 13.88
N ILE A 235 17.62 27.00 13.19
CA ILE A 235 18.27 25.72 13.50
C ILE A 235 19.58 25.61 12.71
N ASP A 236 19.54 25.88 11.41
CA ASP A 236 20.70 25.89 10.51
C ASP A 236 20.79 27.24 9.76
N PRO A 237 21.47 28.25 10.33
CA PRO A 237 21.68 29.53 9.67
C PRO A 237 22.51 29.45 8.38
N SER A 238 23.26 28.36 8.19
CA SER A 238 24.13 28.13 7.02
C SER A 238 23.46 27.31 5.93
N HIS A 239 22.17 27.00 6.07
CA HIS A 239 21.46 26.12 5.15
C HIS A 239 21.47 26.67 3.71
N GLN A 240 21.98 25.86 2.78
CA GLN A 240 22.35 26.28 1.42
C GLN A 240 21.19 26.92 0.63
N ARG A 241 19.95 26.43 0.83
CA ARG A 241 18.76 26.86 0.08
C ARG A 241 17.87 27.84 0.83
N ALA A 242 17.87 27.80 2.15
CA ALA A 242 16.80 28.41 2.94
C ALA A 242 16.86 29.94 2.91
N GLY A 243 18.05 30.54 2.91
CA GLY A 243 18.19 31.99 2.77
C GLY A 243 17.66 32.51 1.43
N GLY A 244 17.92 31.77 0.33
CA GLY A 244 17.41 32.10 -0.99
C GLY A 244 15.89 31.93 -1.09
N ASN A 245 15.37 30.81 -0.59
CA ASN A 245 13.92 30.54 -0.54
C ASN A 245 13.18 31.59 0.28
N LEU A 246 13.70 31.98 1.45
CA LEU A 246 13.09 33.00 2.29
C LEU A 246 12.95 34.33 1.53
N HIS A 247 14.03 34.80 0.90
CA HIS A 247 13.99 36.03 0.13
C HIS A 247 12.97 35.97 -1.02
N TYR A 248 12.93 34.83 -1.71
CA TYR A 248 11.99 34.59 -2.80
C TYR A 248 10.52 34.60 -2.31
N PHE A 249 10.21 33.89 -1.23
CA PHE A 249 8.87 33.87 -0.64
C PHE A 249 8.44 35.25 -0.13
N GLU A 250 9.33 35.99 0.52
CA GLU A 250 9.05 37.37 0.97
C GLU A 250 8.77 38.31 -0.21
N GLN A 251 9.45 38.12 -1.35
CA GLN A 251 9.19 38.88 -2.57
C GLN A 251 7.81 38.58 -3.16
N ILE A 252 7.41 37.30 -3.21
CA ILE A 252 6.07 36.90 -3.67
C ILE A 252 5.00 37.52 -2.79
N LEU A 253 5.10 37.36 -1.47
CA LEU A 253 4.14 37.92 -0.52
C LEU A 253 4.02 39.44 -0.66
N SER A 254 5.15 40.14 -0.84
CA SER A 254 5.16 41.59 -1.08
C SER A 254 4.43 41.99 -2.36
N ASN A 255 4.56 41.20 -3.44
CA ASN A 255 3.83 41.44 -4.68
C ASN A 255 2.33 41.17 -4.52
N GLU A 256 1.95 40.06 -3.87
CA GLU A 256 0.55 39.73 -3.58
C GLU A 256 -0.14 40.82 -2.76
N LEU A 257 0.53 41.34 -1.72
CA LEU A 257 0.02 42.45 -0.91
C LEU A 257 -0.18 43.73 -1.73
N ARG A 258 0.73 44.03 -2.68
CA ARG A 258 0.60 45.18 -3.58
C ARG A 258 -0.56 45.03 -4.56
N ASP A 259 -0.81 43.82 -5.03
CA ASP A 259 -1.93 43.53 -5.93
C ASP A 259 -3.27 43.58 -5.19
N MET A 260 -3.33 43.07 -3.95
CA MET A 260 -4.51 43.18 -3.09
C MET A 260 -4.85 44.62 -2.67
N ASP A 261 -3.85 45.48 -2.47
CA ASP A 261 -4.08 46.91 -2.18
C ASP A 261 -4.75 47.66 -3.36
N GLN A 262 -4.74 47.08 -4.57
CA GLN A 262 -5.43 47.63 -5.76
C GLN A 262 -6.87 47.10 -5.91
N THR A 263 -7.22 45.97 -5.30
CA THR A 263 -8.56 45.36 -5.29
C THR A 263 -9.07 45.20 -3.86
N LYS A 264 -9.80 46.22 -3.35
CA LYS A 264 -10.25 46.32 -1.95
C LYS A 264 -10.77 45.01 -1.31
N LYS A 265 -10.13 44.68 -0.18
CA LYS A 265 -10.65 44.29 1.15
C LYS A 265 -11.80 43.27 1.19
N GLU A 266 -11.44 42.02 1.43
CA GLU A 266 -12.19 41.17 2.36
C GLU A 266 -11.30 40.82 3.55
N HIS A 267 -11.90 40.89 4.75
CA HIS A 267 -11.23 40.62 6.02
C HIS A 267 -10.96 39.12 6.15
N SER A 268 -9.70 38.71 6.11
CA SER A 268 -9.28 37.44 6.71
C SER A 268 -8.84 37.74 8.14
N GLU A 269 -9.65 37.30 9.10
CA GLU A 269 -9.31 37.31 10.52
C GLU A 269 -8.00 36.53 10.73
N GLU A 270 -7.07 37.11 11.49
CA GLU A 270 -5.86 36.44 11.98
C GLU A 270 -6.28 35.22 12.80
N THR A 271 -6.34 34.07 12.14
CA THR A 271 -6.63 32.80 12.79
C THR A 271 -5.31 32.31 13.40
N SER A 272 -5.31 32.17 14.73
CA SER A 272 -4.23 31.54 15.48
C SER A 272 -3.77 30.24 14.82
N ILE A 273 -2.45 30.02 14.78
CA ILE A 273 -1.76 28.87 14.17
C ILE A 273 -2.30 27.55 14.74
N GLN A 274 -3.35 27.03 14.14
CA GLN A 274 -3.70 25.62 14.21
C GLN A 274 -3.14 24.96 12.96
N LEU A 275 -2.75 23.69 13.08
CA LEU A 275 -2.44 22.85 11.92
C LEU A 275 -3.69 22.81 11.03
N VAL A 276 -3.79 23.74 10.08
CA VAL A 276 -4.88 23.75 9.11
C VAL A 276 -4.75 22.49 8.29
N THR A 277 -5.82 21.70 8.27
CA THR A 277 -6.02 20.63 7.30
C THR A 277 -6.06 21.31 5.93
N TYR A 278 -5.02 21.12 5.13
CA TYR A 278 -5.06 21.58 3.75
C TYR A 278 -6.22 20.87 3.05
N GLU A 279 -6.96 21.59 2.22
CA GLU A 279 -7.91 20.92 1.35
C GLU A 279 -7.15 20.27 0.20
N ARG A 280 -7.52 19.03 -0.11
CA ARG A 280 -6.95 18.31 -1.24
C ARG A 280 -7.27 19.09 -2.53
N PRO A 281 -6.28 19.35 -3.41
CA PRO A 281 -6.54 19.95 -4.70
C PRO A 281 -7.56 19.14 -5.49
N LYS A 282 -8.45 19.83 -6.22
CA LYS A 282 -9.49 19.16 -7.03
C LYS A 282 -8.84 18.22 -8.04
N ASP A 283 -9.25 16.96 -8.00
CA ASP A 283 -8.80 15.97 -8.97
C ASP A 283 -9.40 16.26 -10.36
N TYR A 284 -8.76 15.76 -11.41
CA TYR A 284 -9.26 15.89 -12.78
C TYR A 284 -10.47 14.98 -13.06
N LEU A 285 -10.74 14.03 -12.15
CA LEU A 285 -11.88 13.11 -12.18
C LEU A 285 -12.92 13.50 -11.12
N PRO A 286 -14.02 14.17 -11.50
CA PRO A 286 -15.10 14.55 -10.57
C PRO A 286 -15.73 13.34 -9.85
N GLU A 287 -15.72 12.17 -10.48
CA GLU A 287 -16.35 10.94 -9.97
C GLU A 287 -15.58 10.37 -8.78
N ARG A 288 -14.31 10.76 -8.58
CA ARG A 288 -13.47 10.23 -7.51
C ARG A 288 -14.02 10.55 -6.12
N ASP A 289 -14.54 11.77 -5.92
CA ASP A 289 -15.10 12.16 -4.62
C ASP A 289 -16.38 11.36 -4.30
N ILE A 290 -17.22 11.13 -5.31
CA ILE A 290 -18.44 10.31 -5.19
C ILE A 290 -18.07 8.88 -4.85
N TYR A 291 -17.05 8.37 -5.53
CA TYR A 291 -16.54 7.03 -5.32
C TYR A 291 -15.96 6.82 -3.92
N GLU A 292 -15.07 7.70 -3.47
CA GLU A 292 -14.50 7.63 -2.13
C GLU A 292 -15.61 7.75 -1.06
N ALA A 293 -16.64 8.57 -1.29
CA ALA A 293 -17.83 8.65 -0.44
C ALA A 293 -18.63 7.33 -0.40
N LEU A 294 -18.75 6.62 -1.53
CA LEU A 294 -19.38 5.30 -1.57
C LEU A 294 -18.59 4.28 -0.73
N CYS A 295 -17.25 4.27 -0.82
CA CYS A 295 -16.40 3.41 0.01
C CYS A 295 -16.54 3.69 1.52
N ARG A 296 -16.86 4.93 1.90
CA ARG A 296 -17.19 5.31 3.29
C ARG A 296 -18.64 5.01 3.69
N GLY A 297 -19.49 4.57 2.75
CA GLY A 297 -20.92 4.34 2.99
C GLY A 297 -21.74 5.62 3.12
N GLU A 298 -21.25 6.74 2.56
CA GLU A 298 -21.91 8.05 2.55
C GLU A 298 -22.91 8.23 1.40
N GLY A 299 -22.95 7.29 0.44
CA GLY A 299 -23.83 7.34 -0.72
C GLY A 299 -25.29 7.00 -0.46
N VAL A 300 -26.02 6.68 -1.55
CA VAL A 300 -27.45 6.33 -1.50
C VAL A 300 -27.65 5.11 -0.60
N LYS A 301 -28.52 5.25 0.41
CA LYS A 301 -28.83 4.16 1.34
C LYS A 301 -30.14 3.48 0.97
N MET A 302 -30.19 2.16 1.17
CA MET A 302 -31.39 1.36 0.98
C MET A 302 -32.44 1.74 2.03
N THR A 303 -33.55 2.35 1.59
CA THR A 303 -34.66 2.69 2.50
C THR A 303 -35.42 1.42 2.89
N GLN A 304 -36.13 1.45 4.02
CA GLN A 304 -36.93 0.29 4.46
C GLN A 304 -37.99 -0.10 3.42
N GLN A 305 -38.57 0.87 2.72
CA GLN A 305 -39.54 0.63 1.66
C GLN A 305 -38.90 -0.08 0.45
N ARG A 306 -37.72 0.35 0.01
CA ARG A 306 -37.00 -0.31 -1.08
C ARG A 306 -36.52 -1.70 -0.67
N ARG A 307 -35.97 -1.84 0.54
CA ARG A 307 -35.52 -3.11 1.10
C ARG A 307 -36.64 -4.16 1.17
N SER A 308 -37.88 -3.73 1.43
CA SER A 308 -39.04 -4.64 1.46
C SER A 308 -39.39 -5.26 0.10
N LYS A 309 -38.82 -4.71 -1.00
CA LYS A 309 -38.98 -5.23 -2.37
C LYS A 309 -37.88 -6.19 -2.79
N LEU A 310 -36.82 -6.36 -1.99
CA LEU A 310 -35.73 -7.29 -2.25
C LEU A 310 -36.14 -8.68 -1.76
N PHE A 311 -35.94 -9.72 -2.56
CA PHE A 311 -36.28 -11.09 -2.18
C PHE A 311 -35.30 -12.12 -2.73
N CYS A 312 -35.17 -13.24 -2.01
CA CYS A 312 -34.44 -14.40 -2.49
C CYS A 312 -35.36 -15.32 -3.28
N ARG A 313 -34.85 -15.94 -4.33
CA ARG A 313 -35.61 -16.85 -5.20
C ARG A 313 -34.75 -17.94 -5.80
N TYR A 314 -35.41 -18.99 -6.22
CA TYR A 314 -34.85 -20.03 -7.07
C TYR A 314 -35.20 -19.68 -8.52
N GLN A 315 -34.22 -19.21 -9.28
CA GLN A 315 -34.42 -18.77 -10.66
C GLN A 315 -34.09 -19.92 -11.63
N ASN A 316 -34.92 -20.08 -12.66
CA ASN A 316 -34.77 -21.17 -13.63
C ASN A 316 -34.34 -20.68 -15.01
N GLY A 317 -33.75 -19.47 -15.12
CA GLY A 317 -33.25 -18.91 -16.37
C GLY A 317 -34.30 -18.87 -17.46
N ASN A 318 -35.51 -18.41 -17.16
CA ASN A 318 -36.65 -18.42 -18.10
C ASN A 318 -36.96 -19.82 -18.67
N ARG A 319 -36.99 -20.83 -17.79
CA ARG A 319 -37.17 -22.26 -18.14
C ARG A 319 -36.00 -22.85 -18.94
N ASN A 320 -34.78 -22.38 -18.68
CA ASN A 320 -33.57 -23.00 -19.18
C ASN A 320 -33.55 -24.48 -18.76
N PRO A 321 -33.39 -25.44 -19.71
CA PRO A 321 -33.42 -26.87 -19.41
C PRO A 321 -32.47 -27.31 -18.30
N ARG A 322 -31.30 -26.67 -18.17
CA ARG A 322 -30.27 -27.01 -17.17
C ARG A 322 -30.60 -26.50 -15.77
N LEU A 323 -31.44 -25.47 -15.66
CA LEU A 323 -31.87 -24.87 -14.39
C LEU A 323 -33.26 -25.33 -13.93
N LEU A 324 -33.94 -26.21 -14.66
CA LEU A 324 -35.25 -26.74 -14.26
C LEU A 324 -35.15 -27.67 -13.04
N LEU A 325 -34.16 -28.56 -13.01
CA LEU A 325 -33.95 -29.53 -11.92
C LEU A 325 -33.03 -28.98 -10.83
N LYS A 326 -32.14 -28.05 -11.18
CA LYS A 326 -31.24 -27.37 -10.26
C LYS A 326 -31.32 -25.85 -10.49
N PRO A 327 -32.41 -25.19 -10.04
CA PRO A 327 -32.53 -23.74 -10.12
C PRO A 327 -31.39 -23.03 -9.41
N MET A 328 -31.01 -21.86 -9.92
CA MET A 328 -29.99 -21.02 -9.31
C MET A 328 -30.55 -20.29 -8.09
N LYS A 329 -29.77 -20.24 -7.00
CA LYS A 329 -30.10 -19.45 -5.81
C LYS A 329 -29.75 -17.99 -6.09
N GLU A 330 -30.75 -17.14 -6.14
CA GLU A 330 -30.62 -15.71 -6.46
C GLU A 330 -31.11 -14.86 -5.29
N GLU A 331 -30.37 -13.79 -4.98
CA GLU A 331 -30.70 -12.81 -3.94
C GLU A 331 -30.59 -11.39 -4.50
N ASP A 332 -31.64 -10.59 -4.34
CA ASP A 332 -31.59 -9.16 -4.66
C ASP A 332 -30.73 -8.40 -3.63
N GLU A 333 -29.63 -7.81 -4.07
CA GLU A 333 -28.77 -6.95 -3.25
C GLU A 333 -29.17 -5.48 -3.40
N TRP A 334 -29.60 -5.07 -4.60
CA TRP A 334 -30.02 -3.70 -4.89
C TRP A 334 -31.12 -3.63 -5.95
N ASP A 335 -32.04 -2.68 -5.82
CA ASP A 335 -33.20 -2.52 -6.72
C ASP A 335 -32.94 -1.58 -7.91
N SER A 336 -32.08 -0.57 -7.78
CA SER A 336 -31.73 0.35 -8.88
C SER A 336 -30.36 1.03 -8.66
N PRO A 337 -29.33 0.68 -9.46
CA PRO A 337 -29.32 -0.35 -10.51
C PRO A 337 -29.65 -1.74 -9.95
N HIS A 338 -30.21 -2.63 -10.77
CA HIS A 338 -30.56 -3.96 -10.28
C HIS A 338 -29.28 -4.78 -10.07
N ILE A 339 -28.97 -5.11 -8.81
CA ILE A 339 -27.80 -5.91 -8.43
C ILE A 339 -28.30 -7.19 -7.79
N VAL A 340 -27.88 -8.32 -8.34
CA VAL A 340 -28.25 -9.66 -7.89
C VAL A 340 -27.01 -10.47 -7.52
N ARG A 341 -27.11 -11.26 -6.45
CA ARG A 341 -26.09 -12.22 -6.05
C ARG A 341 -26.57 -13.64 -6.34
N TYR A 342 -25.76 -14.38 -7.09
CA TYR A 342 -25.95 -15.81 -7.30
C TYR A 342 -25.14 -16.60 -6.28
N LEU A 343 -25.84 -17.35 -5.42
CA LEU A 343 -25.22 -18.13 -4.35
C LEU A 343 -24.78 -19.50 -4.88
N GLU A 344 -23.58 -19.94 -4.49
CA GLU A 344 -23.01 -21.24 -4.88
C GLU A 344 -22.92 -21.40 -6.42
N MET A 345 -22.64 -20.30 -7.13
CA MET A 345 -22.50 -20.27 -8.58
C MET A 345 -21.30 -21.10 -9.06
N LEU A 346 -20.24 -21.24 -8.25
CA LEU A 346 -19.04 -22.03 -8.52
C LEU A 346 -18.82 -23.05 -7.40
N SER A 347 -18.38 -24.26 -7.73
CA SER A 347 -17.95 -25.24 -6.72
C SER A 347 -16.53 -24.97 -6.24
N ASP A 348 -16.16 -25.50 -5.07
CA ASP A 348 -14.81 -25.35 -4.53
C ASP A 348 -13.74 -25.92 -5.48
N GLU A 349 -14.04 -27.03 -6.17
CA GLU A 349 -13.14 -27.63 -7.16
C GLU A 349 -12.96 -26.74 -8.39
N GLU A 350 -14.04 -26.12 -8.89
CA GLU A 350 -13.97 -25.17 -10.00
C GLU A 350 -13.15 -23.93 -9.62
N ILE A 351 -13.36 -23.42 -8.40
CA ILE A 351 -12.61 -22.28 -7.86
C ILE A 351 -11.11 -22.59 -7.80
N GLU A 352 -10.71 -23.74 -7.26
CA GLU A 352 -9.30 -24.12 -7.18
C GLU A 352 -8.70 -24.34 -8.57
N LYS A 353 -9.46 -24.89 -9.52
CA LYS A 353 -8.99 -25.06 -10.89
C LYS A 353 -8.75 -23.72 -11.59
N ILE A 354 -9.68 -22.75 -11.44
CA ILE A 354 -9.51 -21.40 -11.98
C ILE A 354 -8.27 -20.73 -11.37
N LYS A 355 -8.06 -20.87 -10.05
CA LYS A 355 -6.86 -20.36 -9.37
C LYS A 355 -5.57 -20.98 -9.93
N GLU A 356 -5.55 -22.29 -10.16
CA GLU A 356 -4.41 -23.01 -10.75
C GLU A 356 -4.04 -22.44 -12.13
N LEU A 357 -5.04 -22.23 -12.99
CA LEU A 357 -4.87 -21.70 -14.35
C LEU A 357 -4.45 -20.21 -14.36
N ALA A 358 -4.98 -19.42 -13.42
CA ALA A 358 -4.72 -17.99 -13.33
C ALA A 358 -3.33 -17.66 -12.76
N LYS A 359 -2.90 -18.35 -11.69
CA LYS A 359 -1.64 -18.09 -10.97
C LYS A 359 -0.41 -17.84 -11.86
N PRO A 360 -0.09 -18.68 -12.86
CA PRO A 360 1.09 -18.47 -13.70
C PRO A 360 0.98 -17.28 -14.67
N ARG A 361 -0.24 -16.75 -14.89
CA ARG A 361 -0.54 -15.68 -15.85
C ARG A 361 -0.86 -14.34 -15.19
N LEU A 362 -0.89 -14.27 -13.86
CA LEU A 362 -1.17 -13.05 -13.12
C LEU A 362 -0.12 -11.98 -13.43
N ALA A 363 -0.54 -10.95 -14.16
CA ALA A 363 0.26 -9.78 -14.49
C ALA A 363 -0.40 -8.53 -13.94
N ARG A 364 0.36 -7.43 -13.81
CA ARG A 364 -0.20 -6.15 -13.37
C ARG A 364 -1.34 -5.75 -14.30
N ALA A 365 -2.49 -5.43 -13.71
CA ALA A 365 -3.65 -5.05 -14.50
C ALA A 365 -3.39 -3.74 -15.26
N THR A 366 -3.67 -3.74 -16.55
CA THR A 366 -3.55 -2.57 -17.42
C THR A 366 -4.90 -1.93 -17.64
N VAL A 367 -4.87 -0.65 -18.03
CA VAL A 367 -6.04 0.11 -18.48
C VAL A 367 -5.75 0.65 -19.87
N ARG A 368 -6.80 0.79 -20.67
CA ARG A 368 -6.70 1.47 -21.95
C ARG A 368 -6.68 2.98 -21.69
N ASP A 369 -5.60 3.65 -22.05
CA ASP A 369 -5.52 5.11 -21.92
C ASP A 369 -6.56 5.74 -22.87
N PRO A 370 -7.50 6.56 -22.38
CA PRO A 370 -8.56 7.13 -23.19
C PRO A 370 -8.04 8.09 -24.28
N LYS A 371 -6.86 8.67 -24.12
CA LYS A 371 -6.26 9.60 -25.10
C LYS A 371 -5.44 8.86 -26.16
N THR A 372 -4.66 7.86 -25.74
CA THR A 372 -3.70 7.18 -26.64
C THR A 372 -4.19 5.83 -27.14
N GLY A 373 -5.22 5.27 -26.51
CA GLY A 373 -5.76 3.94 -26.80
C GLY A 373 -4.82 2.78 -26.44
N VAL A 374 -3.66 3.07 -25.86
CA VAL A 374 -2.61 2.10 -25.51
C VAL A 374 -2.88 1.53 -24.13
N LEU A 375 -2.65 0.22 -23.96
CA LEU A 375 -2.69 -0.42 -22.65
C LEU A 375 -1.52 0.09 -21.79
N THR A 376 -1.85 0.78 -20.71
CA THR A 376 -0.90 1.35 -19.75
C THR A 376 -1.19 0.84 -18.36
N THR A 377 -0.17 0.79 -17.51
CA THR A 377 -0.34 0.42 -16.10
C THR A 377 -0.87 1.63 -15.33
N ALA A 378 -2.10 1.55 -14.83
CA ALA A 378 -2.66 2.59 -13.98
C ALA A 378 -2.00 2.55 -12.60
N HIS A 379 -1.37 3.64 -12.18
CA HIS A 379 -0.78 3.74 -10.82
C HIS A 379 -1.84 3.60 -9.71
N TYR A 380 -3.12 3.85 -10.00
CA TYR A 380 -4.21 3.63 -9.06
C TYR A 380 -4.70 2.17 -9.00
N ARG A 381 -4.21 1.25 -9.85
CA ARG A 381 -4.64 -0.15 -9.84
C ARG A 381 -3.48 -1.04 -9.37
N VAL A 382 -3.66 -1.63 -8.19
CA VAL A 382 -2.67 -2.49 -7.52
C VAL A 382 -3.03 -3.97 -7.60
N SER A 383 -4.00 -4.34 -8.44
CA SER A 383 -4.41 -5.73 -8.67
C SER A 383 -3.57 -6.40 -9.75
N LYS A 384 -3.31 -7.70 -9.61
CA LYS A 384 -2.91 -8.54 -10.74
C LYS A 384 -4.14 -9.19 -11.37
N SER A 385 -4.14 -9.35 -12.69
CA SER A 385 -5.21 -10.06 -13.40
C SER A 385 -4.65 -11.05 -14.39
N ALA A 386 -5.37 -12.15 -14.58
CA ALA A 386 -5.17 -13.11 -15.65
C ALA A 386 -6.45 -13.23 -16.46
N TRP A 387 -6.32 -13.42 -17.77
CA TRP A 387 -7.45 -13.67 -18.66
C TRP A 387 -7.41 -15.14 -19.06
N LEU A 388 -8.54 -15.83 -18.94
CA LEU A 388 -8.68 -17.26 -19.21
C LEU A 388 -9.63 -17.47 -20.40
N GLU A 389 -9.15 -18.21 -21.39
CA GLU A 389 -9.92 -18.53 -22.60
C GLU A 389 -10.70 -19.84 -22.41
N GLU A 390 -11.85 -19.96 -23.07
CA GLU A 390 -12.76 -21.09 -22.92
C GLU A 390 -12.12 -22.44 -23.25
N TYR A 391 -11.27 -22.49 -24.27
CA TYR A 391 -10.63 -23.73 -24.72
C TYR A 391 -9.46 -24.17 -23.82
N GLU A 392 -9.04 -23.36 -22.84
CA GLU A 392 -7.91 -23.69 -21.98
C GLU A 392 -8.22 -24.86 -21.03
N ASP A 393 -9.47 -24.92 -20.54
CA ASP A 393 -9.90 -25.99 -19.65
C ASP A 393 -11.43 -26.15 -19.69
N PRO A 394 -11.97 -27.39 -19.69
CA PRO A 394 -13.41 -27.63 -19.65
C PRO A 394 -14.14 -26.94 -18.50
N VAL A 395 -13.47 -26.67 -17.36
CA VAL A 395 -14.05 -25.90 -16.26
C VAL A 395 -14.43 -24.49 -16.70
N ILE A 396 -13.60 -23.82 -17.50
CA ILE A 396 -13.89 -22.46 -17.98
C ILE A 396 -15.12 -22.48 -18.90
N ALA A 397 -15.18 -23.43 -19.82
CA ALA A 397 -16.35 -23.64 -20.69
C ALA A 397 -17.63 -23.90 -19.88
N HIS A 398 -17.58 -24.75 -18.86
CA HIS A 398 -18.74 -25.02 -18.00
C HIS A 398 -19.19 -23.78 -17.22
N VAL A 399 -18.26 -22.93 -16.78
CA VAL A 399 -18.56 -21.67 -16.07
C VAL A 399 -19.20 -20.66 -17.02
N ASN A 400 -18.60 -20.42 -18.18
CA ASN A 400 -19.16 -19.56 -19.24
C ASN A 400 -20.58 -19.97 -19.60
N GLN A 401 -20.76 -21.27 -19.83
CA GLN A 401 -22.05 -21.82 -20.18
C GLN A 401 -23.10 -21.67 -19.05
N ARG A 402 -22.68 -21.70 -17.78
CA ARG A 402 -23.55 -21.43 -16.63
C ARG A 402 -23.89 -19.94 -16.51
N ILE A 403 -22.95 -19.05 -16.85
CA ILE A 403 -23.21 -17.61 -16.94
C ILE A 403 -24.31 -17.36 -17.96
N GLU A 404 -24.22 -17.95 -19.16
CA GLU A 404 -25.28 -17.82 -20.17
C GLU A 404 -26.63 -18.34 -19.68
N ASP A 405 -26.65 -19.47 -18.98
CA ASP A 405 -27.90 -20.06 -18.49
C ASP A 405 -28.64 -19.15 -17.51
N VAL A 406 -27.87 -18.43 -16.69
CA VAL A 406 -28.35 -17.59 -15.60
C VAL A 406 -28.71 -16.20 -16.11
N THR A 407 -27.90 -15.60 -16.97
CA THR A 407 -28.14 -14.25 -17.51
C THR A 407 -29.11 -14.25 -18.69
N GLY A 408 -29.22 -15.37 -19.41
CA GLY A 408 -29.93 -15.44 -20.69
C GLY A 408 -29.22 -14.71 -21.82
N LEU A 409 -27.97 -14.28 -21.62
CA LEU A 409 -27.12 -13.59 -22.59
C LEU A 409 -26.01 -14.54 -23.04
N THR A 410 -25.68 -14.51 -24.33
CA THR A 410 -24.55 -15.30 -24.84
C THR A 410 -23.22 -14.68 -24.42
N VAL A 411 -22.21 -15.52 -24.19
CA VAL A 411 -20.83 -15.09 -23.95
C VAL A 411 -20.01 -14.96 -25.24
N ASP A 412 -20.59 -15.24 -26.41
CA ASP A 412 -19.87 -15.18 -27.71
C ASP A 412 -19.22 -13.81 -27.99
N THR A 413 -19.82 -12.74 -27.48
CA THR A 413 -19.33 -11.36 -27.59
C THR A 413 -18.80 -10.81 -26.26
N ALA A 414 -18.79 -11.62 -25.20
CA ALA A 414 -18.29 -11.20 -23.90
C ALA A 414 -16.77 -11.20 -23.88
N GLU A 415 -16.20 -10.37 -23.00
CA GLU A 415 -14.78 -10.46 -22.70
C GLU A 415 -14.41 -11.81 -22.08
N LEU A 416 -13.12 -12.16 -22.15
CA LEU A 416 -12.60 -13.38 -21.55
C LEU A 416 -12.80 -13.37 -20.02
N LEU A 417 -12.83 -14.55 -19.41
CA LEU A 417 -12.95 -14.65 -17.96
C LEU A 417 -11.71 -14.03 -17.31
N GLN A 418 -11.91 -12.90 -16.62
CA GLN A 418 -10.85 -12.22 -15.89
C GLN A 418 -10.77 -12.74 -14.44
N ALA A 419 -9.66 -13.36 -14.07
CA ALA A 419 -9.34 -13.73 -12.71
C ALA A 419 -8.43 -12.66 -12.09
N GLY A 420 -8.93 -11.93 -11.09
CA GLY A 420 -8.18 -10.96 -10.32
C GLY A 420 -7.54 -11.55 -9.05
N LEU A 421 -6.33 -11.09 -8.72
CA LEU A 421 -5.74 -11.22 -7.39
C LEU A 421 -5.48 -9.81 -6.85
N GLU A 422 -6.09 -9.50 -5.72
CA GLU A 422 -6.05 -8.19 -5.10
C GLU A 422 -5.41 -8.27 -3.72
N GLN A 423 -4.56 -7.31 -3.38
CA GLN A 423 -4.38 -6.94 -1.97
C GLN A 423 -5.57 -6.09 -1.53
N GLY A 424 -5.83 -6.03 -0.21
CA GLY A 424 -6.90 -5.24 0.42
C GLY A 424 -6.80 -3.71 0.27
N PHE A 425 -6.14 -3.24 -0.80
CA PHE A 425 -6.00 -1.85 -1.20
C PHE A 425 -6.83 -1.50 -2.44
N LEU A 426 -7.67 -2.41 -2.95
CA LEU A 426 -8.63 -2.04 -3.98
C LEU A 426 -9.82 -1.31 -3.37
N LEU A 427 -10.23 -0.27 -4.07
CA LEU A 427 -11.50 0.41 -3.90
C LEU A 427 -12.46 -0.14 -4.98
N ASP A 428 -13.76 -0.15 -4.71
CA ASP A 428 -14.82 -0.73 -5.57
C ASP A 428 -15.00 -0.07 -6.96
N ARG A 429 -14.70 -0.74 -8.07
CA ARG A 429 -14.96 -0.17 -9.41
C ARG A 429 -16.39 -0.48 -9.91
N CYS A 430 -16.96 0.44 -10.69
CA CYS A 430 -18.11 0.15 -11.56
C CYS A 430 -17.60 -0.30 -12.95
N ASP A 431 -18.01 -1.48 -13.41
CA ASP A 431 -17.73 -1.99 -14.76
C ASP A 431 -18.71 -1.35 -15.76
N GLY A 432 -18.42 -0.10 -16.15
CA GLY A 432 -19.02 0.53 -17.32
C GLY A 432 -17.96 0.67 -18.39
N ASP A 433 -18.14 0.02 -19.53
CA ASP A 433 -17.35 0.29 -20.73
C ASP A 433 -17.65 1.72 -21.20
N ASP A 434 -16.60 2.55 -21.29
CA ASP A 434 -16.63 3.88 -21.92
C ASP A 434 -16.71 3.73 -23.44
N ASP A 435 -17.76 3.09 -23.96
CA ASP A 435 -18.10 3.11 -25.38
C ASP A 435 -19.45 3.83 -25.58
N ASP A 436 -19.37 4.93 -26.34
CA ASP A 436 -20.46 5.69 -26.97
C ASP A 436 -21.42 6.51 -26.09
N ILE A 437 -20.93 7.63 -25.52
CA ILE A 437 -21.78 8.84 -25.41
C ILE A 437 -21.67 9.59 -26.74
N GLU A 438 -22.50 9.20 -27.71
CA GLU A 438 -22.86 10.10 -28.80
C GLU A 438 -23.59 11.31 -28.20
N ASP A 439 -23.00 12.49 -28.41
CA ASP A 439 -23.58 13.81 -28.16
C ASP A 439 -25.02 13.90 -28.70
N THR A 440 -26.01 13.67 -27.86
CA THR A 440 -27.39 14.09 -28.14
C THR A 440 -27.65 15.43 -27.46
N ALA A 441 -27.53 16.48 -28.28
CA ALA A 441 -27.86 17.86 -27.93
C ALA A 441 -29.25 17.98 -27.26
N PRO A 442 -29.43 18.92 -26.31
CA PRO A 442 -30.69 19.07 -25.59
C PRO A 442 -31.78 19.64 -26.51
N GLN A 443 -32.90 18.92 -26.66
CA GLN A 443 -34.13 19.48 -27.21
C GLN A 443 -34.98 20.16 -26.10
N PRO A 444 -35.70 21.25 -26.42
CA PRO A 444 -36.31 22.14 -25.43
C PRO A 444 -37.63 21.61 -24.84
N PRO A 445 -38.10 22.17 -23.70
CA PRO A 445 -39.25 21.63 -22.98
C PRO A 445 -40.57 21.92 -23.70
N CYS A 446 -41.35 20.88 -23.97
CA CYS A 446 -42.76 21.02 -24.31
C CYS A 446 -43.59 21.26 -23.04
N THR A 447 -44.09 22.48 -22.94
CA THR A 447 -45.18 22.90 -22.05
C THR A 447 -46.49 22.27 -22.52
N LEU A 448 -47.31 21.74 -21.61
CA LEU A 448 -48.78 21.79 -21.68
C LEU A 448 -49.43 21.17 -20.42
N CYS A 449 -50.07 22.04 -19.64
CA CYS A 449 -51.21 21.83 -18.72
C CYS A 449 -51.02 20.84 -17.54
N GLY A 450 -51.27 21.16 -16.27
CA GLY A 450 -52.00 22.27 -15.68
C GLY A 450 -52.95 21.75 -14.58
N HIS A 451 -52.43 21.63 -13.34
CA HIS A 451 -53.13 21.73 -12.02
C HIS A 451 -54.42 20.89 -11.74
N PRO A 452 -54.97 20.88 -10.51
CA PRO A 452 -54.38 20.60 -9.20
C PRO A 452 -55.29 19.74 -8.27
N SER A 453 -54.84 19.54 -7.03
CA SER A 453 -55.61 19.15 -5.82
C SER A 453 -55.86 17.64 -5.66
N SER A 454 -55.90 17.04 -4.47
CA SER A 454 -56.12 17.55 -3.11
C SER A 454 -55.69 16.48 -2.09
N ALA A 455 -55.12 16.89 -0.95
CA ALA A 455 -55.07 16.11 0.31
C ALA A 455 -56.53 15.79 0.79
N PRO A 456 -56.83 14.90 1.79
CA PRO A 456 -56.04 14.68 3.02
C PRO A 456 -56.10 13.27 3.71
N ILE A 457 -55.18 13.12 4.66
CA ILE A 457 -55.22 12.48 6.00
C ILE A 457 -56.47 11.62 6.34
N ALA A 458 -56.24 10.36 6.74
CA ALA A 458 -57.04 9.68 7.76
C ALA A 458 -56.22 8.63 8.54
N THR A 459 -56.36 8.68 9.85
CA THR A 459 -55.76 7.83 10.89
C THR A 459 -56.60 6.58 11.18
N ALA A 460 -55.92 5.55 11.70
CA ALA A 460 -56.34 4.61 12.75
C ALA A 460 -56.45 3.11 12.40
N HIS A 461 -56.01 2.33 13.40
CA HIS A 461 -56.24 0.90 13.70
C HIS A 461 -55.17 -0.14 13.31
N THR A 462 -54.30 -0.41 14.28
CA THR A 462 -53.83 -1.76 14.68
C THR A 462 -55.00 -2.54 15.33
N PRO A 463 -55.05 -3.91 15.35
CA PRO A 463 -53.99 -4.78 15.91
C PRO A 463 -53.80 -6.19 15.29
N HIS A 464 -52.84 -6.92 15.87
CA HIS A 464 -52.50 -8.36 15.76
C HIS A 464 -51.73 -8.80 14.49
N SER A 465 -50.41 -9.06 14.61
CA SER A 465 -49.76 -10.27 15.14
C SER A 465 -49.51 -11.32 14.04
N THR A 466 -48.27 -11.37 13.55
CA THR A 466 -47.44 -12.59 13.55
C THR A 466 -45.99 -12.19 13.30
N ALA A 467 -45.11 -12.61 14.20
CA ALA A 467 -43.68 -12.37 14.18
C ALA A 467 -43.02 -13.09 12.99
N GLY A 468 -42.50 -12.33 12.03
CA GLY A 468 -41.37 -12.75 11.19
C GLY A 468 -40.10 -12.22 11.82
N ARG A 469 -39.26 -13.11 12.34
CA ARG A 469 -37.96 -12.73 12.93
C ARG A 469 -37.12 -11.99 11.89
N PRO A 470 -36.47 -10.86 12.24
CA PRO A 470 -35.45 -10.28 11.39
C PRO A 470 -34.26 -11.26 11.34
N CYS A 471 -33.88 -11.70 10.13
CA CYS A 471 -32.60 -12.37 9.94
C CYS A 471 -31.49 -11.41 10.37
N PRO A 472 -30.61 -11.79 11.31
CA PRO A 472 -29.48 -10.97 11.67
C PRO A 472 -28.53 -10.94 10.48
N ALA A 473 -28.31 -9.76 9.91
CA ALA A 473 -27.24 -9.50 8.97
C ALA A 473 -25.91 -9.71 9.73
N ARG A 474 -25.38 -10.93 9.69
CA ARG A 474 -23.99 -11.20 9.99
C ARG A 474 -23.21 -10.96 8.71
N PHE A 475 -22.57 -9.80 8.62
CA PHE A 475 -21.41 -9.63 7.75
C PHE A 475 -20.31 -10.58 8.27
N LEU A 476 -20.18 -11.73 7.62
CA LEU A 476 -19.01 -12.59 7.78
C LEU A 476 -17.95 -12.07 6.82
N HIS A 477 -17.19 -11.07 7.26
CA HIS A 477 -15.80 -10.97 6.80
C HIS A 477 -15.07 -12.18 7.41
N ALA A 478 -14.82 -13.20 6.61
CA ALA A 478 -13.90 -14.27 6.97
C ALA A 478 -12.50 -13.83 6.51
N PRO A 479 -11.60 -13.41 7.41
CA PRO A 479 -10.19 -13.38 7.07
C PRO A 479 -9.73 -14.83 6.87
N LEU A 480 -9.13 -15.12 5.72
CA LEU A 480 -8.41 -16.36 5.49
C LEU A 480 -7.13 -16.34 6.34
N THR A 481 -7.25 -16.57 7.65
CA THR A 481 -6.13 -16.99 8.48
C THR A 481 -6.06 -18.51 8.41
N SER A 482 -5.07 -19.03 7.69
CA SER A 482 -4.67 -20.43 7.80
C SER A 482 -4.17 -20.66 9.23
N THR A 483 -4.95 -21.37 10.03
CA THR A 483 -4.46 -22.00 11.26
C THR A 483 -3.49 -23.11 10.89
N TYR A 484 -2.22 -22.91 11.22
CA TYR A 484 -1.35 -23.95 11.77
C TYR A 484 -0.64 -23.39 13.00
#